data_AF-A0A662AQ04-F1
#
_entry.id   AF-A0A662AQ04-F1
#
_cell.length_a   1.000
_cell.length_b   1.000
_cell.length_c   1.000
_cell.angle_alpha   90.00
_cell.angle_beta   90.00
_cell.angle_gamma   90.00
#
_symmetry.space_group_name_H-M   'P 1'
#
loop_
_entity.id
_entity.type
_entity.pdbx_description
1 polymer ?
#
loop_
_entity_poly.entity_id
_entity_poly.type
_entity_poly.pdbx_seq_one_letter_code
_entity_poly.pdbx_strand_id
1 'polypeptide(L)'
;MCNSVIRGKDYTEDFYREEIDNINSVLDIGCGRGIYAGCLKSIKPEVTWHGVEVWEPYVNKYKKNLDRLYDKIFIENVITFNY
;
A
#
# COMPACT_ATOMS: atom_id res chain seq x y z
N MET A 1 -11.08 9.10 9.24
CA MET A 1 -11.79 8.85 7.97
C MET A 1 -10.87 9.20 6.82
N CYS A 2 -10.72 8.28 5.86
CA CYS A 2 -9.87 8.42 4.67
C CYS A 2 -10.54 9.44 3.71
N ASN A 3 -10.38 10.74 3.94
CA ASN A 3 -11.07 11.79 3.16
C ASN A 3 -10.43 11.98 1.77
N SER A 4 -10.79 11.13 0.80
CA SER A 4 -10.32 11.21 -0.58
C SER A 4 -11.42 10.83 -1.57
N VAL A 5 -11.92 11.80 -2.34
CA VAL A 5 -13.11 11.75 -3.19
C VAL A 5 -12.92 10.99 -4.54
N ILE A 6 -12.30 9.80 -4.54
CA ILE A 6 -12.04 9.05 -5.79
C ILE A 6 -12.72 7.68 -5.70
N ARG A 7 -13.66 7.44 -6.62
CA ARG A 7 -14.58 6.30 -6.80
C ARG A 7 -14.00 4.87 -6.71
N GLY A 8 -12.70 4.69 -6.51
CA GLY A 8 -12.05 3.37 -6.39
C GLY A 8 -11.76 2.93 -4.94
N LYS A 9 -11.71 3.85 -3.97
CA LYS A 9 -11.26 3.52 -2.61
C LYS A 9 -12.30 2.78 -1.78
N ASP A 10 -13.56 3.17 -1.92
CA ASP A 10 -14.67 2.54 -1.18
C ASP A 10 -14.75 1.06 -1.58
N TYR A 11 -14.68 0.75 -2.88
CA TYR A 11 -14.63 -0.62 -3.36
C TYR A 11 -13.42 -1.40 -2.83
N THR A 12 -12.23 -0.81 -2.84
CA THR A 12 -11.03 -1.47 -2.30
C THR A 12 -11.15 -1.72 -0.81
N GLU A 13 -11.70 -0.78 -0.04
CA GLU A 13 -11.90 -0.93 1.39
C GLU A 13 -12.96 -1.99 1.69
N ASP A 14 -14.09 -2.00 0.98
CA ASP A 14 -15.15 -2.99 1.13
C ASP A 14 -14.63 -4.39 0.81
N PHE A 15 -13.97 -4.58 -0.33
CA PHE A 15 -13.34 -5.84 -0.70
C PHE A 15 -12.31 -6.28 0.35
N TYR A 16 -11.45 -5.35 0.80
CA TYR A 16 -10.43 -5.67 1.79
C TYR A 16 -11.05 -6.11 3.12
N ARG A 17 -12.18 -5.51 3.53
CA ARG A 17 -12.91 -5.88 4.75
C ARG A 17 -13.63 -7.21 4.61
N GLU A 18 -14.21 -7.50 3.45
CA GLU A 18 -14.89 -8.77 3.16
C GLU A 18 -13.90 -9.95 3.15
N GLU A 19 -12.68 -9.74 2.62
CA GLU A 19 -11.68 -10.79 2.47
C GLU A 19 -10.58 -10.77 3.54
N ILE A 20 -10.71 -9.92 4.57
CA ILE A 20 -9.59 -9.59 5.47
C ILE A 20 -9.00 -10.82 6.17
N ASP A 21 -9.85 -11.78 6.52
CA ASP A 21 -9.45 -13.01 7.20
C ASP A 21 -8.65 -13.95 6.29
N ASN A 22 -8.86 -13.85 4.97
CA ASN A 22 -8.18 -14.65 3.95
C ASN A 22 -6.89 -13.99 3.41
N ILE A 23 -6.62 -12.75 3.80
CA ILE A 23 -5.43 -12.01 3.35
C ILE A 23 -4.31 -12.16 4.37
N ASN A 24 -3.17 -12.69 3.92
CA ASN A 24 -1.92 -12.79 4.69
C ASN A 24 -0.89 -11.73 4.30
N SER A 25 -0.92 -11.26 3.05
CA SER A 25 0.02 -10.28 2.53
C SER A 25 -0.60 -9.40 1.44
N VAL A 26 -0.17 -8.15 1.35
CA VAL A 26 -0.54 -7.19 0.31
C VAL A 26 0.71 -6.68 -0.40
N LEU A 27 0.65 -6.64 -1.73
CA LEU A 27 1.62 -5.98 -2.59
C LEU A 27 0.96 -4.76 -3.24
N ASP A 28 1.36 -3.57 -2.83
CA ASP A 28 0.81 -2.28 -3.29
C ASP A 28 1.68 -1.71 -4.43
N ILE A 29 1.20 -1.87 -5.66
CA ILE A 29 1.88 -1.42 -6.89
C ILE A 29 1.61 0.07 -7.12
N GLY A 30 2.68 0.87 -7.22
CA GLY A 30 2.56 2.32 -7.33
C GLY A 30 2.09 2.94 -6.02
N CYS A 31 2.73 2.53 -4.91
CA CYS A 31 2.27 2.89 -3.57
C CYS A 31 2.34 4.40 -3.29
N GLY A 32 3.12 5.17 -4.06
CA GLY A 32 3.19 6.62 -3.99
C GLY A 32 3.56 7.11 -2.60
N ARG A 33 2.61 7.76 -1.92
CA ARG A 33 2.78 8.23 -0.53
C ARG A 33 2.24 7.27 0.54
N GLY A 34 1.76 6.09 0.16
CA GLY A 34 1.24 5.06 1.07
C GLY A 34 -0.20 5.26 1.51
N ILE A 35 -1.10 5.74 0.64
CA ILE A 35 -2.47 6.06 1.04
C ILE A 35 -3.25 4.79 1.43
N TYR A 36 -3.16 3.73 0.64
CA TYR A 36 -3.91 2.49 0.89
C TYR A 36 -3.42 1.79 2.16
N ALA A 37 -2.11 1.59 2.32
CA ALA A 37 -1.55 1.05 3.56
C ALA A 37 -1.95 1.90 4.77
N GLY A 38 -1.95 3.23 4.64
CA GLY A 38 -2.37 4.14 5.70
C GLY A 38 -3.84 4.02 6.12
N CYS A 39 -4.74 3.65 5.20
CA CYS A 39 -6.17 3.48 5.49
C CYS A 39 -6.52 2.03 5.89
N LEU A 40 -5.79 1.03 5.37
CA LEU A 40 -6.18 -0.38 5.47
C LEU A 40 -5.35 -1.19 6.47
N LYS A 41 -4.06 -0.87 6.67
CA LYS A 41 -3.18 -1.66 7.56
C LYS A 41 -3.65 -1.68 9.01
N SER A 42 -4.34 -0.64 9.47
CA SER A 42 -4.91 -0.61 10.82
C SER A 42 -6.10 -1.55 11.03
N ILE A 43 -6.70 -2.06 9.96
CA ILE A 43 -7.83 -2.99 10.03
C ILE A 43 -7.34 -4.38 10.46
N LYS A 44 -6.18 -4.82 9.94
CA LYS A 44 -5.53 -6.08 10.28
C LYS A 44 -3.99 -5.92 10.31
N PRO A 45 -3.43 -5.50 11.47
CA PRO A 45 -2.02 -5.13 11.58
C PRO A 45 -1.02 -6.26 11.31
N GLU A 46 -1.45 -7.51 11.44
CA GLU A 46 -0.62 -8.70 11.20
C GLU A 46 -0.39 -9.04 9.72
N VAL A 47 -1.15 -8.42 8.81
CA VAL A 47 -0.93 -8.58 7.37
C VAL A 47 0.42 -7.96 6.99
N THR A 48 1.21 -8.68 6.20
CA THR A 48 2.45 -8.14 5.65
C THR A 48 2.16 -7.20 4.48
N TRP A 49 2.75 -6.01 4.47
CA TRP A 49 2.58 -5.01 3.41
C TRP A 49 3.90 -4.70 2.73
N HIS A 50 3.99 -5.01 1.44
CA HIS A 50 5.08 -4.60 0.57
C HIS A 50 4.60 -3.55 -0.43
N GLY A 51 5.44 -2.56 -0.73
CA GLY A 51 5.14 -1.50 -1.70
C GLY A 51 6.14 -1.50 -2.84
N VAL A 52 5.67 -1.18 -4.05
CA VAL A 52 6.51 -0.96 -5.23
C VAL A 52 6.33 0.48 -5.70
N GLU A 53 7.42 1.22 -5.81
CA GLU A 53 7.40 2.60 -6.32
C GLU A 53 8.61 2.87 -7.19
N VAL A 54 8.37 3.17 -8.47
CA VAL A 54 9.43 3.42 -9.45
C VAL A 54 10.00 4.84 -9.34
N TRP A 55 9.21 5.79 -8.84
CA TRP A 55 9.59 7.20 -8.86
C TRP A 55 10.41 7.59 -7.63
N GLU A 56 11.74 7.56 -7.79
CA GLU A 56 12.72 7.86 -6.73
C GLU A 56 12.46 9.17 -5.94
N PRO A 57 12.08 10.31 -6.56
CA PRO A 57 11.73 11.52 -5.82
C PRO A 57 10.58 11.33 -4.83
N TYR A 58 9.60 10.47 -5.13
CA TYR A 58 8.52 10.15 -4.21
C TYR A 58 8.98 9.26 -3.06
N VAL A 59 9.82 8.28 -3.36
CA VAL A 59 10.45 7.47 -2.32
C VAL A 59 11.22 8.35 -1.36
N ASN A 60 12.05 9.27 -1.86
CA ASN A 60 12.82 10.19 -1.02
C ASN A 60 11.94 11.16 -0.24
N LYS A 61 10.93 11.76 -0.89
CA LYS A 61 10.01 12.72 -0.26
C LYS A 61 9.15 12.10 0.84
N TYR A 62 8.70 10.86 0.65
CA TYR A 62 7.78 10.18 1.56
C TYR A 62 8.43 9.07 2.38
N LYS A 63 9.76 8.93 2.32
CA LYS A 63 10.54 7.84 2.93
C LYS A 63 10.08 7.51 4.35
N LYS A 64 10.01 8.52 5.24
CA LYS A 64 9.60 8.33 6.63
C LYS A 64 8.19 7.73 6.78
N ASN A 65 7.25 8.10 5.89
CA ASN A 65 5.91 7.53 5.93
C ASN A 65 5.88 6.13 5.33
N LEU A 66 6.63 5.89 4.25
CA LEU A 66 6.71 4.58 3.60
C LEU A 66 7.37 3.55 4.52
N ASP A 67 8.51 3.88 5.13
CA ASP A 67 9.24 3.03 6.08
C ASP A 67 8.40 2.70 7.32
N ARG A 68 7.40 3.53 7.67
CA ARG A 68 6.47 3.28 8.76
C ARG A 68 5.31 2.35 8.37
N LEU A 69 4.86 2.44 7.11
CA LEU A 69 3.65 1.76 6.65
C LEU A 69 3.94 0.39 6.05
N TYR A 70 5.07 0.23 5.36
CA TYR A 70 5.40 -0.98 4.63
C TYR A 70 6.53 -1.73 5.33
N ASP A 71 6.45 -3.05 5.29
CA ASP A 71 7.47 -3.96 5.79
C ASP A 71 8.68 -3.99 4.84
N LYS A 72 8.43 -3.77 3.54
CA LYS A 72 9.47 -3.59 2.51
C LYS A 72 8.97 -2.69 1.38
N ILE A 73 9.86 -1.83 0.87
CA ILE A 73 9.65 -1.03 -0.34
C ILE A 73 10.65 -1.47 -1.41
N PHE A 74 10.14 -1.77 -2.59
CA PHE A 74 10.91 -2.07 -3.80
C PHE A 74 10.91 -0.83 -4.70
N ILE A 75 12.10 -0.30 -4.99
CA ILE A 75 12.27 0.88 -5.86
C ILE A 75 12.53 0.37 -7.28
N GLU A 76 11.48 -0.12 -7.92
CA GLU A 76 11.61 -0.85 -9.19
C GLU A 76 10.45 -0.54 -10.13
N ASN A 77 10.70 -0.72 -11.43
CA ASN A 77 9.65 -0.67 -12.44
C ASN A 77 8.84 -1.98 -12.40
N VAL A 78 7.54 -1.87 -12.16
CA VAL A 78 6.64 -3.04 -12.08
C VAL A 78 6.68 -3.93 -13.33
N ILE A 79 6.96 -3.37 -14.51
CA ILE A 79 7.04 -4.14 -15.77
C ILE A 79 8.16 -5.19 -15.72
N THR A 80 9.25 -4.90 -15.00
CA THR A 80 10.43 -5.78 -14.86
C THR A 80 10.56 -6.37 -13.46
N PHE A 81 9.63 -6.05 -12.56
CA PHE A 81 9.68 -6.45 -11.17
C PHE A 81 9.42 -7.95 -11.01
N ASN A 82 10.26 -8.61 -10.21
CA ASN A 82 10.12 -10.01 -9.87
C ASN A 82 10.03 -10.15 -8.34
N TYR A 83 8.88 -10.63 -7.86
CA TYR A 83 8.48 -10.61 -6.44
C TYR A 83 8.59 -11.99 -5.79
#